data_AF-A0A0F9V673-F1
#
_entry.id   AF-A0A0F9V673-F1
#
_cell.length_a   1.000
_cell.length_b   1.000
_cell.length_c   1.000
_cell.angle_alpha   90.00
_cell.angle_beta   90.00
_cell.angle_gamma   90.00
#
_symmetry.space_group_name_H-M   'P 1'
#
loop_
_entity.id
_entity.type
_entity.pdbx_description
1 polymer ?
#
loop_
_entity_poly.entity_id
_entity_poly.type
_entity_poly.pdbx_seq_one_letter_code
_entity_poly.pdbx_strand_id
1 'polypeptide(L)'
;MKKELQQKLYNKYPELFVQKDLPMSQTCMCWGITTGDGWFYLIDNLCACITNYCKNNNKEIPQAAQVKEKYGTLRFYLDNEDTLIDGMIWLADYLSGT
;
A
#
# COMPACT_ATOMS: atom_id res chain seq x y z
N MET A 1 6.60 10.21 -1.59
CA MET A 1 7.82 10.08 -0.75
C MET A 1 9.04 10.12 -1.65
N LYS A 2 10.25 10.23 -1.10
CA LYS A 2 11.49 10.10 -1.87
C LYS A 2 11.53 8.78 -2.66
N LYS A 3 12.05 8.84 -3.89
CA LYS A 3 12.16 7.68 -4.79
C LYS A 3 12.92 6.50 -4.15
N GLU A 4 13.93 6.78 -3.34
CA GLU A 4 14.71 5.74 -2.63
C GLU A 4 13.85 4.95 -1.64
N LEU A 5 12.99 5.62 -0.87
CA LEU A 5 12.07 4.99 0.08
C LEU A 5 11.00 4.19 -0.66
N GLN A 6 10.49 4.74 -1.74
CA GLN A 6 9.52 4.06 -2.60
C GLN A 6 10.11 2.78 -3.20
N GLN A 7 11.36 2.83 -3.69
CA GLN A 7 12.04 1.65 -4.22
C GLN A 7 12.28 0.58 -3.15
N LYS A 8 12.56 0.98 -1.89
CA LYS A 8 12.66 0.03 -0.77
C LYS A 8 11.35 -0.73 -0.57
N LEU A 9 10.20 -0.05 -0.62
CA LEU A 9 8.89 -0.70 -0.50
C LEU A 9 8.63 -1.67 -1.67
N TYR A 10 8.93 -1.24 -2.90
CA TYR A 10 8.75 -2.08 -4.09
C TYR A 10 9.63 -3.32 -4.07
N ASN A 11 10.89 -3.20 -3.64
CA ASN A 11 11.79 -4.34 -3.54
C ASN A 11 11.39 -5.30 -2.41
N LYS A 12 10.81 -4.77 -1.32
CA LYS A 12 10.43 -5.56 -0.15
C LYS A 12 9.09 -6.28 -0.34
N TYR A 13 8.14 -5.67 -1.05
CA TYR A 13 6.81 -6.22 -1.32
C TYR A 13 6.48 -6.26 -2.81
N PRO A 14 7.23 -7.03 -3.63
CA PRO A 14 7.03 -7.07 -5.08
C PRO A 14 5.64 -7.58 -5.47
N GLU A 15 5.09 -8.55 -4.72
CA GLU A 15 3.77 -9.15 -4.94
C GLU A 15 2.62 -8.15 -4.71
N LEU A 16 2.82 -7.17 -3.82
CA LEU A 16 1.80 -6.16 -3.50
C LEU A 16 1.84 -4.98 -4.49
N PHE A 17 3.01 -4.65 -5.02
CA PHE A 17 3.21 -3.50 -5.93
C PHE A 17 3.36 -3.89 -7.40
N VAL A 18 2.73 -4.98 -7.83
CA VAL A 18 2.76 -5.45 -9.23
C VAL A 18 2.25 -4.38 -10.21
N GLN A 19 1.19 -3.65 -9.84
CA GLN A 19 0.57 -2.68 -10.73
C GLN A 19 1.43 -1.43 -10.99
N LYS A 20 2.55 -1.21 -10.29
CA LYS A 20 3.36 0.01 -10.47
C LYS A 20 3.86 0.22 -11.90
N ASP A 21 3.98 -0.86 -12.68
CA ASP A 21 4.49 -0.84 -14.06
C ASP A 21 3.38 -0.89 -15.12
N LEU A 22 2.10 -0.99 -14.71
CA LEU A 22 0.97 -1.00 -15.65
C LEU A 22 0.67 0.40 -16.19
N PRO A 23 0.06 0.51 -17.38
CA PRO A 23 -0.27 1.81 -17.97
C PRO A 23 -1.37 2.53 -17.17
N MET A 24 -1.41 3.86 -17.30
CA MET A 24 -2.38 4.72 -16.62
C MET A 24 -3.85 4.44 -16.95
N SER A 25 -4.13 3.70 -18.03
CA SER A 25 -5.48 3.25 -18.38
C SER A 25 -5.99 2.11 -17.49
N GLN A 26 -5.11 1.44 -16.75
CA GLN A 26 -5.44 0.26 -15.94
C GLN A 26 -5.27 0.49 -14.45
N THR A 27 -4.36 1.38 -14.03
CA THR A 27 -4.05 1.57 -12.62
C THR A 27 -3.63 2.99 -12.30
N CYS A 28 -3.82 3.39 -11.05
CA CYS A 28 -3.28 4.63 -10.51
C CYS A 28 -1.89 4.43 -9.88
N MET A 29 -1.41 3.18 -9.73
CA MET A 29 -0.07 2.92 -9.18
C MET A 29 1.06 3.35 -10.10
N CYS A 30 0.81 3.59 -11.39
CA CYS A 30 1.79 4.11 -12.34
C CYS A 30 2.33 5.49 -11.94
N TRP A 31 1.60 6.24 -11.10
CA TRP A 31 2.05 7.53 -10.55
C TRP A 31 2.88 7.38 -9.27
N GLY A 32 3.05 6.15 -8.79
CA GLY A 32 3.83 5.85 -7.61
C GLY A 32 3.13 6.15 -6.29
N ILE A 33 3.94 6.27 -5.22
CA ILE A 33 3.48 6.55 -3.86
C ILE A 33 3.54 8.06 -3.60
N THR A 34 2.38 8.72 -3.68
CA THR A 34 2.23 10.18 -3.58
C THR A 34 1.92 10.65 -2.16
N THR A 35 2.73 10.21 -1.19
CA THR A 35 2.62 10.55 0.23
C THR A 35 3.87 11.27 0.77
N GLY A 36 3.81 11.85 1.97
CA GLY A 36 5.00 12.35 2.67
C GLY A 36 5.98 11.25 3.12
N ASP A 37 7.26 11.60 3.30
CA ASP A 37 8.30 10.66 3.77
C ASP A 37 8.01 10.12 5.19
N GLY A 38 7.32 10.90 6.02
CA GLY A 38 6.98 10.54 7.40
C GLY A 38 6.10 9.29 7.50
N TRP A 39 5.37 8.92 6.45
CA TRP A 39 4.52 7.73 6.43
C TRP A 39 5.24 6.46 5.96
N PHE A 40 6.54 6.52 5.66
CA PHE A 40 7.28 5.35 5.18
C PHE A 40 7.12 4.13 6.11
N TYR A 41 7.34 4.31 7.42
CA TYR A 41 7.24 3.19 8.37
C TYR A 41 5.81 2.71 8.57
N LEU A 42 4.83 3.60 8.50
CA LEU A 42 3.42 3.23 8.57
C LEU A 42 3.03 2.36 7.37
N ILE A 43 3.42 2.79 6.17
CA ILE A 43 3.20 2.05 4.92
C ILE A 43 3.96 0.71 4.93
N ASP A 44 5.22 0.69 5.40
CA ASP A 44 6.01 -0.53 5.50
C ASP A 44 5.36 -1.55 6.45
N ASN A 45 4.92 -1.11 7.63
CA ASN A 45 4.25 -1.97 8.59
C ASN A 45 2.90 -2.48 8.07
N LEU A 46 2.12 -1.64 7.40
CA LEU A 46 0.87 -2.04 6.76
C LEU A 46 1.12 -3.14 5.71
N CYS A 47 2.10 -2.95 4.82
CA CYS A 47 2.46 -3.94 3.80
C CYS A 47 2.93 -5.26 4.43
N ALA A 48 3.73 -5.19 5.50
CA ALA A 48 4.17 -6.37 6.24
C ALA A 48 3.00 -7.14 6.86
N CYS A 49 2.07 -6.43 7.52
CA CYS A 49 0.87 -7.03 8.12
C CYS A 49 0.02 -7.76 7.08
N ILE A 50 -0.27 -7.12 5.94
CA ILE A 50 -1.06 -7.70 4.85
C ILE A 50 -0.36 -8.94 4.29
N THR A 51 0.93 -8.80 3.94
CA THR A 51 1.72 -9.89 3.35
C THR A 51 1.80 -11.10 4.28
N ASN A 52 2.07 -10.89 5.56
CA ASN A 52 2.14 -11.96 6.55
C ASN A 52 0.77 -12.61 6.80
N TYR A 53 -0.30 -11.81 6.86
CA TYR A 53 -1.65 -12.32 7.01
C TYR A 53 -2.03 -13.23 5.82
N CYS A 54 -1.79 -12.80 4.58
CA CYS A 54 -2.06 -13.61 3.40
C CYS A 54 -1.26 -14.91 3.42
N LYS A 55 0.05 -14.83 3.68
CA LYS A 55 0.94 -16.00 3.75
C LYS A 55 0.53 -17.01 4.82
N ASN A 56 0.21 -16.54 6.03
CA ASN A 56 -0.17 -17.41 7.14
C ASN A 56 -1.55 -18.09 6.94
N ASN A 57 -2.42 -17.49 6.13
CA ASN A 57 -3.76 -18.01 5.85
C ASN A 57 -3.88 -18.65 4.45
N ASN A 58 -2.77 -18.84 3.74
CA ASN A 58 -2.73 -19.35 2.36
C ASN A 58 -3.66 -18.58 1.40
N LYS A 59 -3.71 -17.26 1.53
CA LYS A 59 -4.48 -16.37 0.65
C LYS A 59 -3.57 -15.71 -0.38
N GLU A 60 -4.13 -15.35 -1.52
CA GLU A 60 -3.44 -14.51 -2.50
C GLU A 60 -3.13 -13.13 -1.91
N ILE A 61 -1.98 -12.57 -2.27
CA ILE A 61 -1.61 -11.22 -1.86
C ILE A 61 -2.32 -10.23 -2.77
N PRO A 62 -3.13 -9.30 -2.23
CA PRO A 62 -3.82 -8.34 -3.06
C PRO A 62 -2.84 -7.33 -3.66
N GLN A 63 -3.21 -6.78 -4.81
CA GLN A 63 -2.41 -5.80 -5.52
C GLN A 63 -2.81 -4.39 -5.14
N ALA A 64 -1.84 -3.53 -4.87
CA ALA A 64 -2.08 -2.10 -4.67
C ALA A 64 -2.53 -1.46 -5.99
N ALA A 65 -3.66 -0.75 -5.91
CA ALA A 65 -4.24 0.01 -7.02
C ALA A 65 -3.90 1.50 -6.91
N GLN A 66 -3.72 2.04 -5.70
CA GLN A 66 -3.29 3.41 -5.47
C GLN A 66 -2.79 3.64 -4.04
N VAL A 67 -1.70 4.41 -3.87
CA VAL A 67 -1.25 4.90 -2.56
C VAL A 67 -1.02 6.41 -2.63
N LYS A 68 -1.83 7.19 -1.92
CA LYS A 68 -1.79 8.66 -1.97
C LYS A 68 -2.12 9.31 -0.64
N GLU A 69 -1.77 10.58 -0.52
CA GLU A 69 -2.31 11.47 0.51
C GLU A 69 -3.63 12.10 0.05
N LYS A 70 -4.61 12.21 0.95
CA LYS A 70 -5.83 12.98 0.75
C LYS A 70 -6.31 13.58 2.07
N TYR A 71 -6.45 14.91 2.13
CA TYR A 71 -6.85 15.65 3.34
C TYR A 71 -5.96 15.37 4.56
N GLY A 72 -4.64 15.24 4.35
CA GLY A 72 -3.70 14.95 5.44
C GLY A 72 -3.75 13.52 5.97
N THR A 73 -4.47 12.61 5.30
CA THR A 73 -4.51 11.18 5.66
C THR A 73 -4.12 10.28 4.50
N LEU A 74 -3.72 9.05 4.83
CA LEU A 74 -3.29 8.00 3.93
C LEU A 74 -4.50 7.36 3.25
N ARG A 75 -4.44 7.25 1.92
CA ARG A 75 -5.34 6.41 1.14
C ARG A 75 -4.55 5.29 0.51
N PHE A 76 -4.83 4.08 0.96
CA PHE A 76 -4.22 2.84 0.46
C PHE A 76 -5.33 1.98 -0.14
N TYR A 77 -5.36 1.88 -1.46
CA TYR A 77 -6.35 1.10 -2.19
C TYR A 77 -5.71 -0.21 -2.66
N LEU A 78 -6.36 -1.32 -2.36
CA LEU A 78 -6.01 -2.67 -2.79
C LEU A 78 -7.16 -3.26 -3.61
N ASP A 79 -6.81 -4.07 -4.59
CA ASP A 79 -7.76 -4.99 -5.25
C ASP A 79 -7.93 -6.22 -4.34
N ASN A 80 -8.87 -6.13 -3.40
CA ASN A 80 -9.10 -7.15 -2.38
C ASN A 80 -10.57 -7.16 -1.92
N GLU A 81 -11.04 -8.30 -1.42
CA GLU A 81 -12.37 -8.47 -0.82
C GLU A 81 -12.30 -8.90 0.66
N ASP A 82 -11.12 -8.81 1.28
CA ASP A 82 -10.88 -9.32 2.63
C ASP A 82 -11.13 -8.23 3.68
N THR A 83 -12.19 -8.40 4.46
CA THR A 83 -12.61 -7.43 5.48
C THR A 83 -11.57 -7.16 6.55
N LEU A 84 -10.66 -8.12 6.84
CA LEU A 84 -9.59 -7.89 7.80
C LEU A 84 -8.52 -6.96 7.21
N ILE A 85 -8.19 -7.13 5.93
CA ILE A 85 -7.26 -6.25 5.21
C ILE A 85 -7.83 -4.82 5.15
N ASP A 86 -9.13 -4.69 4.88
CA ASP A 86 -9.80 -3.39 4.93
C ASP A 86 -9.71 -2.76 6.33
N GLY A 87 -9.85 -3.56 7.39
CA GLY A 87 -9.63 -3.11 8.77
C GLY A 87 -8.20 -2.62 9.04
N MET A 88 -7.19 -3.31 8.48
CA MET A 88 -5.79 -2.86 8.57
C MET A 88 -5.56 -1.53 7.85
N ILE A 89 -6.14 -1.36 6.67
CA ILE A 89 -6.08 -0.10 5.90
C ILE A 89 -6.77 1.02 6.67
N TRP A 90 -7.95 0.76 7.23
CA TRP A 90 -8.71 1.74 8.01
C TRP A 90 -7.92 2.23 9.23
N LEU A 91 -7.27 1.31 9.96
CA LEU A 91 -6.40 1.66 11.07
C LEU A 91 -5.21 2.51 10.61
N ALA A 92 -4.59 2.18 9.47
CA ALA A 92 -3.49 2.95 8.93
C ALA A 92 -3.91 4.36 8.47
N ASP A 93 -5.10 4.51 7.85
CA ASP A 93 -5.70 5.81 7.53
C ASP A 93 -5.88 6.65 8.80
N TYR A 94 -6.47 6.07 9.84
CA TYR A 94 -6.65 6.75 11.13
C TYR A 94 -5.32 7.19 11.76
N LEU A 95 -4.31 6.32 11.79
CA LEU A 95 -2.99 6.61 12.38
C LEU A 95 -2.16 7.61 11.56
N SER A 96 -2.48 7.80 10.28
CA SER A 96 -1.77 8.72 9.41
C SER A 96 -2.17 10.18 9.62
N GLY A 97 -3.41 10.42 10.05
CA GLY A 97 -3.95 11.74 10.33
C GLY A 97 -3.68 12.16 11.77
N THR A 98 -2.89 13.21 11.94
CA THR A 98 -2.69 13.93 13.21
C THR A 98 -2.80 15.42 12.98
#